data_AF-A0A6C0KA11-F1
#
_entry.id   AF-A0A6C0KA11-F1
#
_cell.length_a   1.000
_cell.length_b   1.000
_cell.length_c   1.000
_cell.angle_alpha   90.00
_cell.angle_beta   90.00
_cell.angle_gamma   90.00
#
_symmetry.space_group_name_H-M   'P 1'
#
loop_
_entity.id
_entity.type
_entity.pdbx_description
1 polymer ?
#
loop_
_entity_poly.entity_id
_entity_poly.type
_entity_poly.pdbx_seq_one_letter_code
_entity_poly.pdbx_strand_id
1 'polypeptide(L)'
;MRISVITPTYDRSQFIPQLIEDFKQQTYDHSKIEWLILDDAPLEKRVGHFFTAATETSNFTVRYLVSETKQPMGAKLNRLNSEAIGDIILVMDDDDYYPPTRIQTVVDAFDQHPRKKIAGCSEVYMCDMTNEKQEIWIAGPYHDKHALNCTLAYKRSYLANHRYDDKEPCAVERAFTNNFTEPMIQMDSKATILHRIHDNNTFKNKMGIGLLKKTELTVDNFIKVK
;
A
#
# COMPACT_ATOMS: atom_id res chain seq x y z
N MET A 1 9.81 10.47 -13.98
CA MET A 1 9.22 9.12 -13.98
C MET A 1 7.74 9.27 -13.66
N ARG A 2 6.83 8.59 -14.35
CA ARG A 2 5.39 8.62 -14.02
C ARG A 2 5.09 7.51 -13.01
N ILE A 3 4.23 7.78 -12.04
CA ILE A 3 3.88 6.83 -10.97
C ILE A 3 2.39 6.51 -11.03
N SER A 4 2.04 5.23 -10.91
CA SER A 4 0.67 4.81 -10.62
C SER A 4 0.60 4.34 -9.18
N VAL A 5 -0.18 5.03 -8.35
CA VAL A 5 -0.56 4.53 -7.03
C VAL A 5 -1.83 3.70 -7.20
N ILE A 6 -1.85 2.49 -6.65
CA ILE A 6 -3.00 1.59 -6.74
C ILE A 6 -3.53 1.27 -5.35
N THR A 7 -4.85 1.37 -5.19
CA THR A 7 -5.55 1.15 -3.92
C THR A 7 -6.79 0.28 -4.14
N PRO A 8 -6.77 -1.00 -3.77
CA PRO A 8 -7.99 -1.79 -3.66
C PRO A 8 -8.77 -1.38 -2.40
N THR A 9 -10.09 -1.27 -2.48
CA THR A 9 -10.95 -0.92 -1.33
C THR A 9 -12.25 -1.74 -1.30
N TYR A 10 -12.78 -1.98 -0.09
CA TYR A 10 -14.07 -2.65 0.14
C TYR A 10 -14.66 -2.21 1.49
N ASP A 11 -15.68 -1.34 1.48
CA ASP A 11 -16.42 -0.93 2.69
C ASP A 11 -15.51 -0.31 3.77
N ARG A 12 -14.73 0.70 3.39
CA ARG A 12 -13.66 1.31 4.23
C ARG A 12 -13.81 2.82 4.45
N SER A 13 -15.03 3.34 4.39
CA SER A 13 -15.33 4.78 4.50
C SER A 13 -14.61 5.49 5.66
N GLN A 14 -14.44 4.82 6.80
CA GLN A 14 -13.76 5.35 7.99
C GLN A 14 -12.26 5.65 7.82
N PHE A 15 -11.58 5.00 6.87
CA PHE A 15 -10.13 5.17 6.67
C PHE A 15 -9.77 6.10 5.51
N ILE A 16 -10.69 6.27 4.56
CA ILE A 16 -10.47 7.05 3.33
C ILE A 16 -10.09 8.51 3.58
N PRO A 17 -10.68 9.25 4.54
CA PRO A 17 -10.25 10.62 4.82
C PRO A 17 -8.77 10.74 5.18
N GLN A 18 -8.24 9.82 5.99
CA GLN A 18 -6.82 9.81 6.35
C GLN A 18 -5.95 9.45 5.15
N LEU A 19 -6.34 8.43 4.38
CA LEU A 19 -5.59 8.02 3.19
C LEU A 19 -5.45 9.17 2.17
N ILE A 20 -6.52 9.95 1.99
CA ILE A 20 -6.51 11.14 1.14
C ILE A 20 -5.54 12.19 1.66
N GLU A 21 -5.50 12.42 2.98
CA GLU A 21 -4.57 13.36 3.58
C GLU A 21 -3.11 12.90 3.44
N ASP A 22 -2.85 11.62 3.68
CA ASP A 22 -1.52 11.01 3.49
C ASP A 22 -1.05 11.15 2.02
N PHE A 23 -1.97 10.97 1.07
CA PHE A 23 -1.69 11.17 -0.36
C PHE A 23 -1.44 12.65 -0.70
N LYS A 24 -2.26 13.57 -0.16
CA LYS A 24 -2.09 15.03 -0.36
C LYS A 24 -0.73 15.53 0.10
N GLN A 25 -0.19 14.92 1.15
CA GLN A 25 1.08 15.30 1.73
C GLN A 25 2.29 14.71 0.99
N GLN A 26 2.09 13.88 -0.04
CA GLN A 26 3.20 13.31 -0.78
C GLN A 26 4.08 14.41 -1.38
N THR A 27 5.40 14.29 -1.17
CA THR A 27 6.36 15.30 -1.61
C THR A 27 6.75 15.17 -3.08
N TYR A 28 6.42 14.04 -3.71
CA TYR A 28 6.64 13.84 -5.14
C TYR A 28 5.68 14.70 -5.96
N ASP A 29 6.12 15.14 -7.13
CA ASP A 29 5.33 15.99 -8.02
C ASP A 29 4.02 15.28 -8.44
N HIS A 30 2.89 15.77 -7.92
CA HIS A 30 1.53 15.25 -8.18
C HIS A 30 1.17 15.24 -9.67
N SER A 31 1.75 16.12 -10.50
CA SER A 31 1.51 16.11 -11.95
C SER A 31 2.04 14.85 -12.64
N LYS A 32 2.92 14.09 -11.97
CA LYS A 32 3.50 12.83 -12.45
C LYS A 32 2.84 11.60 -11.84
N ILE A 33 1.81 11.77 -11.02
CA ILE A 33 1.13 10.68 -10.33
C ILE A 33 -0.27 10.52 -10.92
N GLU A 34 -0.67 9.27 -11.16
CA GLU A 34 -2.10 8.90 -11.21
C GLU A 34 -2.42 8.04 -9.99
N TRP A 35 -3.62 8.19 -9.45
CA TRP A 35 -4.10 7.36 -8.36
C TRP A 35 -5.31 6.55 -8.82
N LEU A 36 -5.17 5.23 -8.85
CA LEU A 36 -6.24 4.31 -9.20
C LEU A 36 -6.83 3.70 -7.94
N ILE A 37 -8.14 3.84 -7.79
CA ILE A 37 -8.90 3.18 -6.73
C ILE A 37 -9.76 2.10 -7.39
N LEU A 38 -9.78 0.90 -6.83
CA LEU A 38 -10.73 -0.13 -7.24
C LEU A 38 -11.63 -0.48 -6.06
N ASP A 39 -12.88 -0.06 -6.14
CA ASP A 39 -13.92 -0.32 -5.14
C ASP A 39 -14.85 -1.44 -5.64
N ASP A 40 -14.91 -2.53 -4.87
CA ASP A 40 -15.79 -3.66 -5.13
C ASP A 40 -16.83 -3.85 -4.02
N ALA A 41 -17.09 -2.79 -3.24
CA ALA A 41 -18.19 -2.76 -2.29
C ALA A 41 -19.55 -2.62 -3.01
N PRO A 42 -20.64 -3.09 -2.37
CA PRO A 42 -22.00 -2.73 -2.75
C PRO A 42 -22.18 -1.21 -2.88
N LEU A 43 -23.07 -0.77 -3.78
CA LEU A 43 -23.25 0.64 -4.15
C LEU A 43 -23.39 1.57 -2.94
N GLU A 44 -24.15 1.16 -1.92
CA GLU A 44 -24.43 1.93 -0.72
C GLU A 44 -23.23 2.07 0.25
N LYS A 45 -22.17 1.29 0.03
CA LYS A 45 -20.93 1.28 0.81
C LYS A 45 -19.73 1.83 0.06
N ARG A 46 -19.91 2.21 -1.21
CA ARG A 46 -18.84 2.74 -2.06
C ARG A 46 -18.35 4.09 -1.56
N VAL A 47 -17.04 4.29 -1.66
CA VAL A 47 -16.34 5.46 -1.09
C VAL A 47 -15.97 6.53 -2.12
N GLY A 48 -16.42 6.40 -3.37
CA GLY A 48 -16.06 7.30 -4.47
C GLY A 48 -16.30 8.79 -4.19
N HIS A 49 -17.32 9.13 -3.40
CA HIS A 49 -17.65 10.51 -3.05
C HIS A 49 -16.53 11.23 -2.28
N PHE A 50 -15.75 10.52 -1.45
CA PHE A 50 -14.60 11.09 -0.75
C PHE A 50 -13.53 11.54 -1.75
N PHE A 51 -13.25 10.72 -2.76
CA PHE A 51 -12.24 11.03 -3.78
C PHE A 51 -12.69 12.16 -4.68
N THR A 52 -13.96 12.19 -5.11
CA THR A 52 -14.51 13.31 -5.87
C THR A 52 -14.31 14.64 -5.13
N ALA A 53 -14.76 14.72 -3.87
CA ALA A 53 -14.61 15.93 -3.06
C ALA A 53 -13.14 16.34 -2.85
N ALA A 54 -12.24 15.36 -2.70
CA ALA A 54 -10.81 15.64 -2.56
C ALA A 54 -10.20 16.22 -3.85
N THR A 55 -10.60 15.73 -5.02
CA THR A 55 -10.09 16.21 -6.30
C THR A 55 -10.58 17.61 -6.69
N GLU A 56 -11.75 18.05 -6.19
CA GLU A 56 -12.27 19.41 -6.42
C GLU A 56 -11.39 20.51 -5.80
N THR A 57 -10.64 20.17 -4.75
CA THR A 57 -9.86 21.12 -3.95
C THR A 57 -8.35 20.89 -4.03
N SER A 58 -7.90 20.00 -4.93
CA SER A 58 -6.51 19.54 -4.98
C SER A 58 -5.96 19.50 -6.41
N ASN A 59 -4.63 19.40 -6.52
CA ASN A 59 -3.91 19.37 -7.80
C ASN A 59 -3.59 17.94 -8.31
N PHE A 60 -4.29 16.92 -7.81
CA PHE A 60 -4.13 15.53 -8.23
C PHE A 60 -5.44 14.97 -8.80
N THR A 61 -5.32 13.91 -9.60
CA THR A 61 -6.48 13.24 -10.20
C THR A 61 -6.60 11.82 -9.68
N VAL A 62 -7.84 11.35 -9.55
CA VAL A 62 -8.16 9.99 -9.12
C VAL A 62 -8.99 9.30 -10.20
N ARG A 63 -8.57 8.09 -10.58
CA ARG A 63 -9.34 7.18 -11.42
C ARG A 63 -10.05 6.19 -10.51
N TYR A 64 -11.32 6.48 -10.23
CA TYR A 64 -12.15 5.63 -9.39
C TYR A 64 -12.84 4.56 -10.24
N LEU A 65 -12.41 3.32 -10.08
CA LEU A 65 -12.90 2.14 -10.79
C LEU A 65 -13.82 1.34 -9.87
N VAL A 66 -14.83 0.72 -10.47
CA VAL A 66 -15.82 -0.07 -9.75
C VAL A 66 -15.85 -1.51 -10.24
N SER A 67 -16.01 -2.45 -9.32
CA SER A 67 -16.42 -3.82 -9.60
C SER A 67 -17.83 -4.05 -9.03
N GLU A 68 -18.72 -4.65 -9.83
CA GLU A 68 -20.09 -4.92 -9.37
C GLU A 68 -20.18 -6.03 -8.32
N THR A 69 -19.19 -6.91 -8.29
CA THR A 69 -19.10 -7.99 -7.31
C THR A 69 -17.75 -7.99 -6.62
N LYS A 70 -17.76 -8.45 -5.36
CA LYS A 70 -16.55 -8.60 -4.54
C LYS A 70 -15.57 -9.55 -5.22
N GLN A 71 -14.31 -9.14 -5.34
CA GLN A 71 -13.24 -9.90 -5.97
C GLN A 71 -12.19 -10.35 -4.93
N PRO A 72 -11.50 -11.47 -5.15
CA PRO A 72 -10.28 -11.80 -4.41
C PRO A 72 -9.22 -10.72 -4.57
N MET A 73 -8.34 -10.55 -3.58
CA MET A 73 -7.32 -9.49 -3.58
C MET A 73 -6.39 -9.57 -4.79
N GLY A 74 -5.96 -10.78 -5.18
CA GLY A 74 -5.09 -10.96 -6.35
C GLY A 74 -5.75 -10.48 -7.65
N ALA A 75 -7.04 -10.76 -7.84
CA ALA A 75 -7.81 -10.27 -9.00
C ALA A 75 -7.94 -8.74 -9.00
N LYS A 76 -8.16 -8.12 -7.83
CA LYS A 76 -8.21 -6.64 -7.71
C LYS A 76 -6.90 -6.00 -8.15
N LEU A 77 -5.78 -6.51 -7.62
CA LEU A 77 -4.45 -5.98 -7.92
C LEU A 77 -4.08 -6.20 -9.38
N ASN A 78 -4.43 -7.34 -9.96
CA ASN A 78 -4.26 -7.59 -11.40
C ASN A 78 -5.06 -6.62 -12.27
N ARG A 79 -6.30 -6.32 -11.90
CA ARG A 79 -7.12 -5.30 -12.60
C ARG A 79 -6.49 -3.91 -12.49
N LEU A 80 -6.11 -3.49 -11.29
CA LEU A 80 -5.42 -2.22 -11.06
C LEU A 80 -4.11 -2.13 -11.87
N ASN A 81 -3.34 -3.20 -11.93
CA ASN A 81 -2.12 -3.30 -12.73
C ASN A 81 -2.35 -3.14 -14.22
N SER A 82 -3.44 -3.72 -14.75
CA SER A 82 -3.78 -3.57 -16.17
C SER A 82 -4.21 -2.15 -16.55
N GLU A 83 -4.73 -1.41 -15.58
CA GLU A 83 -5.23 -0.04 -15.77
C GLU A 83 -4.15 1.03 -15.58
N ALA A 84 -3.11 0.72 -14.81
CA ALA A 84 -2.01 1.63 -14.48
C ALA A 84 -1.16 2.00 -15.71
N ILE A 85 -0.85 3.30 -15.88
CA ILE A 85 -0.05 3.89 -16.98
C ILE A 85 1.29 4.55 -16.56
N GLY A 86 1.65 4.57 -15.26
CA GLY A 86 2.96 4.97 -14.72
C GLY A 86 4.12 3.96 -14.86
N ASP A 87 5.35 4.45 -15.02
CA ASP A 87 6.56 3.63 -15.16
C ASP A 87 6.82 2.74 -13.93
N ILE A 88 6.47 3.25 -12.74
CA ILE A 88 6.42 2.51 -11.47
C ILE A 88 4.97 2.43 -11.00
N ILE A 89 4.62 1.27 -10.46
CA ILE A 89 3.36 1.02 -9.77
C ILE A 89 3.67 0.84 -8.28
N LEU A 90 2.92 1.52 -7.42
CA LEU A 90 3.09 1.53 -5.97
C LEU A 90 1.77 1.16 -5.31
N VAL A 91 1.82 0.23 -4.36
CA VAL A 91 0.62 -0.19 -3.61
C VAL A 91 0.43 0.72 -2.39
N MET A 92 -0.79 1.24 -2.23
CA MET A 92 -1.28 1.83 -0.99
C MET A 92 -2.63 1.19 -0.66
N ASP A 93 -2.65 0.31 0.34
CA ASP A 93 -3.88 -0.16 0.98
C ASP A 93 -4.61 1.00 1.68
N ASP A 94 -5.92 0.86 1.86
CA ASP A 94 -6.81 1.95 2.26
C ASP A 94 -6.90 2.18 3.78
N ASP A 95 -6.30 1.30 4.59
CA ASP A 95 -6.43 1.27 6.04
C ASP A 95 -5.11 1.47 6.81
N ASP A 96 -4.02 1.82 6.13
CA ASP A 96 -2.69 2.08 6.73
C ASP A 96 -2.33 3.58 6.70
N TYR A 97 -1.19 3.96 7.30
CA TYR A 97 -0.62 5.31 7.21
C TYR A 97 0.57 5.34 6.24
N TYR A 98 0.64 6.37 5.39
CA TYR A 98 1.75 6.58 4.47
C TYR A 98 2.51 7.89 4.76
N PRO A 99 3.83 7.84 4.95
CA PRO A 99 4.61 9.05 5.20
C PRO A 99 4.68 9.94 3.94
N PRO A 100 4.81 11.26 4.10
CA PRO A 100 4.93 12.22 3.00
C PRO A 100 6.00 11.89 1.95
N THR A 101 7.06 11.18 2.34
CA THR A 101 8.17 10.86 1.44
C THR A 101 8.00 9.53 0.69
N ARG A 102 6.92 8.78 0.93
CA ARG A 102 6.72 7.41 0.42
C ARG A 102 7.02 7.29 -1.08
N ILE A 103 6.38 8.10 -1.92
CA ILE A 103 6.56 8.01 -3.37
C ILE A 103 7.98 8.42 -3.77
N GLN A 104 8.51 9.50 -3.18
CA GLN A 104 9.86 9.98 -3.47
C GLN A 104 10.92 8.91 -3.13
N THR A 105 10.81 8.27 -1.97
CA THR A 105 11.73 7.21 -1.53
C THR A 105 11.74 6.02 -2.50
N VAL A 106 10.60 5.67 -3.09
CA VAL A 106 10.52 4.62 -4.12
C VAL A 106 11.24 5.04 -5.40
N VAL A 107 11.04 6.27 -5.86
CA VAL A 107 11.69 6.79 -7.07
C VAL A 107 13.21 6.79 -6.87
N ASP A 108 13.69 7.35 -5.77
CA ASP A 108 15.12 7.42 -5.44
C ASP A 108 15.74 6.02 -5.38
N ALA A 109 15.04 5.04 -4.78
CA ALA A 109 15.51 3.66 -4.71
C ALA A 109 15.69 3.02 -6.09
N PHE A 110 14.74 3.23 -7.01
CA PHE A 110 14.84 2.68 -8.37
C PHE A 110 15.87 3.40 -9.26
N ASP A 111 16.12 4.68 -9.01
CA ASP A 111 17.18 5.44 -9.66
C ASP A 111 18.57 4.98 -9.18
N GLN A 112 18.73 4.70 -7.88
CA GLN A 112 19.97 4.13 -7.31
C GLN A 112 20.21 2.68 -7.72
N HIS A 113 19.14 1.90 -7.96
CA HIS A 113 19.21 0.49 -8.31
C HIS A 113 18.49 0.19 -9.65
N PRO A 114 18.98 0.70 -10.78
CA PRO A 114 18.25 0.66 -12.06
C PRO A 114 17.95 -0.76 -12.58
N ARG A 115 18.74 -1.76 -12.16
CA ARG A 115 18.55 -3.18 -12.54
C ARG A 115 17.47 -3.89 -11.72
N LYS A 116 17.10 -3.37 -10.54
CA LYS A 116 16.04 -3.94 -9.71
C LYS A 116 14.68 -3.55 -10.27
N LYS A 117 13.72 -4.47 -10.23
CA LYS A 117 12.37 -4.27 -10.77
C LYS A 117 11.28 -4.17 -9.71
N ILE A 118 11.59 -4.56 -8.48
CA ILE A 118 10.65 -4.59 -7.36
C ILE A 118 11.37 -4.12 -6.08
N ALA A 119 10.63 -3.46 -5.21
CA ALA A 119 11.06 -2.94 -3.92
C ALA A 119 9.95 -3.18 -2.89
N GLY A 120 10.30 -3.35 -1.62
CA GLY A 120 9.34 -3.55 -0.53
C GLY A 120 10.04 -3.67 0.83
N CYS A 121 9.28 -4.02 1.86
CA CYS A 121 9.78 -4.10 3.24
C CYS A 121 9.57 -5.50 3.82
N SER A 122 10.66 -6.15 4.23
CA SER A 122 10.61 -7.37 5.03
C SER A 122 10.40 -7.09 6.52
N GLU A 123 10.97 -5.99 7.02
CA GLU A 123 10.75 -5.47 8.36
C GLU A 123 9.69 -4.38 8.33
N VAL A 124 8.65 -4.49 9.16
CA VAL A 124 7.54 -3.54 9.17
C VAL A 124 7.11 -3.17 10.59
N TYR A 125 6.70 -1.91 10.76
CA TYR A 125 6.12 -1.41 11.99
C TYR A 125 4.59 -1.42 11.92
N MET A 126 3.96 -1.71 13.05
CA MET A 126 2.50 -1.77 13.17
C MET A 126 2.07 -1.03 14.43
N CYS A 127 1.11 -0.14 14.30
CA CYS A 127 0.45 0.54 15.41
C CYS A 127 -0.84 -0.19 15.77
N ASP A 128 -1.00 -0.57 17.03
CA ASP A 128 -2.23 -1.18 17.51
C ASP A 128 -3.31 -0.14 17.82
N MET A 129 -4.21 0.09 16.87
CA MET A 129 -5.31 1.05 17.00
C MET A 129 -6.49 0.48 17.81
N THR A 130 -6.44 -0.79 18.22
CA THR A 130 -7.52 -1.42 19.01
C THR A 130 -7.44 -1.06 20.50
N ASN A 131 -6.31 -0.50 20.93
CA ASN A 131 -6.08 -0.08 22.30
C ASN A 131 -5.77 1.41 22.38
N GLU A 132 -6.07 2.02 23.53
CA GLU A 132 -5.87 3.47 23.76
C GLU A 132 -4.39 3.88 23.76
N LYS A 133 -3.47 2.94 23.99
CA LYS A 133 -2.03 3.20 24.09
C LYS A 133 -1.34 3.31 22.73
N GLN A 134 -1.98 2.84 21.66
CA GLN A 134 -1.43 2.87 20.29
C GLN A 134 -0.01 2.32 20.23
N GLU A 135 0.18 1.15 20.84
CA GLU A 135 1.51 0.55 20.99
C GLU A 135 2.10 0.19 19.63
N ILE A 136 3.41 0.44 19.46
CA ILE A 136 4.13 0.12 18.22
C ILE A 136 4.81 -1.24 18.35
N TRP A 137 4.50 -2.10 17.39
CA TRP A 137 5.06 -3.43 17.21
C TRP A 137 5.92 -3.48 15.95
N ILE A 138 6.86 -4.42 15.92
CA ILE A 138 7.70 -4.70 14.76
C ILE A 138 7.65 -6.18 14.41
N ALA A 139 7.65 -6.48 13.12
CA ALA A 139 7.78 -7.83 12.57
C ALA A 139 8.91 -7.87 11.54
N GLY A 140 9.53 -9.03 11.37
CA GLY A 140 10.65 -9.21 10.45
C GLY A 140 11.97 -8.56 10.94
N PRO A 141 12.93 -8.33 10.03
CA PRO A 141 12.93 -8.81 8.66
C PRO A 141 12.99 -10.34 8.61
N TYR A 142 12.37 -10.94 7.60
CA TYR A 142 12.38 -12.41 7.43
C TYR A 142 13.51 -12.85 6.50
N HIS A 143 13.62 -12.24 5.32
CA HIS A 143 14.76 -12.35 4.41
C HIS A 143 14.74 -11.21 3.35
N ASP A 144 15.82 -11.08 2.59
CA ASP A 144 16.10 -10.00 1.62
C ASP A 144 15.21 -9.98 0.36
N LYS A 145 14.42 -11.03 0.16
CA LYS A 145 13.46 -11.21 -0.95
C LYS A 145 12.01 -11.31 -0.48
N HIS A 146 11.79 -11.06 0.81
CA HIS A 146 10.45 -10.99 1.38
C HIS A 146 9.99 -9.55 1.42
N ALA A 147 8.72 -9.33 1.11
CA ALA A 147 8.01 -8.09 1.34
C ALA A 147 6.50 -8.38 1.46
N LEU A 148 5.77 -7.52 2.15
CA LEU A 148 4.31 -7.54 2.19
C LEU A 148 3.71 -6.73 1.04
N ASN A 149 2.55 -7.12 0.50
CA ASN A 149 1.95 -6.51 -0.69
C ASN A 149 1.77 -5.00 -0.56
N CYS A 150 1.26 -4.54 0.58
CA CYS A 150 1.06 -3.12 0.90
C CYS A 150 2.36 -2.30 0.98
N THR A 151 3.52 -2.95 1.04
CA THR A 151 4.83 -2.28 0.99
C THR A 151 5.40 -2.19 -0.42
N LEU A 152 4.83 -2.93 -1.38
CA LEU A 152 5.44 -3.13 -2.69
C LEU A 152 5.40 -1.88 -3.56
N ALA A 153 6.49 -1.69 -4.28
CA ALA A 153 6.54 -0.89 -5.49
C ALA A 153 7.33 -1.65 -6.55
N TYR A 154 6.93 -1.54 -7.81
CA TYR A 154 7.55 -2.28 -8.91
C TYR A 154 7.48 -1.50 -10.21
N LYS A 155 8.49 -1.69 -11.07
CA LYS A 155 8.48 -1.15 -12.43
C LYS A 155 7.37 -1.85 -13.22
N ARG A 156 6.64 -1.14 -14.08
CA ARG A 156 5.64 -1.76 -14.98
C ARG A 156 6.23 -2.95 -15.74
N SER A 157 7.49 -2.85 -16.16
CA SER A 157 8.19 -3.92 -16.90
C SER A 157 8.37 -5.23 -16.12
N TYR A 158 8.11 -5.22 -14.80
CA TYR A 158 8.01 -6.43 -13.98
C TYR A 158 6.77 -7.25 -14.36
N LEU A 159 5.65 -6.60 -14.69
CA LEU A 159 4.37 -7.25 -15.01
C LEU A 159 4.38 -8.06 -16.31
N ALA A 160 5.44 -7.98 -17.12
CA ALA A 160 5.56 -8.75 -18.35
C ALA A 160 5.53 -10.27 -18.11
N ASN A 161 6.09 -10.73 -16.98
CA ASN A 161 6.19 -12.14 -16.63
C ASN A 161 5.70 -12.45 -15.20
N HIS A 162 5.12 -11.46 -14.51
CA HIS A 162 4.74 -11.56 -13.10
C HIS A 162 3.32 -11.07 -12.89
N ARG A 163 2.54 -11.83 -12.12
CA ARG A 163 1.11 -11.58 -11.87
C ARG A 163 0.71 -12.18 -10.53
N TYR A 164 -0.29 -11.61 -9.87
CA TYR A 164 -0.94 -12.21 -8.71
C TYR A 164 -1.80 -13.41 -9.13
N ASP A 165 -2.08 -14.35 -8.21
CA ASP A 165 -3.11 -15.38 -8.43
C ASP A 165 -4.50 -14.76 -8.25
N ASP A 166 -5.33 -14.78 -9.31
CA ASP A 166 -6.68 -14.20 -9.29
C ASP A 166 -7.60 -14.81 -8.22
N LYS A 167 -7.25 -15.98 -7.66
CA LYS A 167 -8.05 -16.67 -6.63
C LYS A 167 -7.59 -16.37 -5.20
N GLU A 168 -6.41 -15.77 -4.98
CA GLU A 168 -5.88 -15.53 -3.65
C GLU A 168 -6.63 -14.35 -2.96
N PRO A 169 -7.33 -14.58 -1.82
CA PRO A 169 -8.10 -13.53 -1.16
C PRO A 169 -7.26 -12.64 -0.25
N CYS A 170 -6.09 -13.11 0.21
CA CYS A 170 -5.14 -12.41 1.06
C CYS A 170 -3.76 -13.10 0.94
N ALA A 171 -2.70 -12.48 1.50
CA ALA A 171 -1.32 -12.99 1.44
C ALA A 171 -0.88 -13.35 -0.01
N VAL A 172 -1.13 -12.41 -0.92
CA VAL A 172 -1.04 -12.56 -2.38
C VAL A 172 0.39 -12.48 -2.94
N GLU A 173 1.37 -12.26 -2.07
CA GLU A 173 2.75 -11.95 -2.45
C GLU A 173 3.45 -13.17 -3.06
N ARG A 174 3.09 -14.37 -2.62
CA ARG A 174 3.77 -15.61 -3.02
C ARG A 174 3.75 -15.80 -4.53
N ALA A 175 2.60 -15.69 -5.18
CA ALA A 175 2.51 -15.82 -6.64
C ALA A 175 3.25 -14.67 -7.35
N PHE A 176 3.03 -13.44 -6.89
CA PHE A 176 3.57 -12.24 -7.53
C PHE A 176 5.10 -12.12 -7.44
N THR A 177 5.71 -12.67 -6.39
CA THR A 177 7.16 -12.62 -6.11
C THR A 177 7.87 -13.93 -6.43
N ASN A 178 7.24 -14.80 -7.24
CA ASN A 178 7.77 -16.11 -7.59
C ASN A 178 8.24 -16.91 -6.37
N ASN A 179 7.33 -17.11 -5.42
CA ASN A 179 7.57 -17.74 -4.11
C ASN A 179 8.70 -17.05 -3.32
N PHE A 180 8.68 -15.70 -3.26
CA PHE A 180 9.67 -14.89 -2.55
C PHE A 180 11.13 -15.12 -3.03
N THR A 181 11.32 -15.39 -4.32
CA THR A 181 12.67 -15.60 -4.89
C THR A 181 13.19 -14.38 -5.66
N GLU A 182 12.34 -13.39 -5.91
CA GLU A 182 12.62 -12.21 -6.72
C GLU A 182 13.60 -11.25 -6.03
N PRO A 183 14.73 -10.91 -6.68
CA PRO A 183 15.68 -9.95 -6.14
C PRO A 183 15.05 -8.55 -6.05
N MET A 184 14.79 -8.08 -4.84
CA MET A 184 14.17 -6.78 -4.60
C MET A 184 15.12 -5.79 -3.91
N ILE A 185 14.68 -4.54 -3.82
CA ILE A 185 15.25 -3.52 -2.93
C ILE A 185 14.50 -3.63 -1.59
N GLN A 186 15.23 -3.79 -0.49
CA GLN A 186 14.65 -3.72 0.84
C GLN A 186 14.62 -2.26 1.30
N MET A 187 13.42 -1.75 1.53
CA MET A 187 13.19 -0.35 1.89
C MET A 187 13.07 -0.18 3.41
N ASP A 188 13.42 1.02 3.90
CA ASP A 188 13.10 1.42 5.27
C ASP A 188 11.57 1.55 5.43
N SER A 189 11.00 0.78 6.35
CA SER A 189 9.56 0.80 6.58
C SER A 189 9.06 2.13 7.16
N LYS A 190 9.89 2.89 7.89
CA LYS A 190 9.52 4.22 8.41
C LYS A 190 9.29 5.25 7.30
N ALA A 191 9.96 5.07 6.16
CA ALA A 191 9.75 5.87 4.95
C ALA A 191 8.72 5.23 3.99
N THR A 192 8.12 4.10 4.37
CA THR A 192 7.23 3.31 3.51
C THR A 192 5.79 3.32 4.02
N ILE A 193 5.57 2.84 5.23
CA ILE A 193 4.24 2.54 5.76
C ILE A 193 4.31 2.35 7.28
N LEU A 194 3.27 2.80 7.98
CA LEU A 194 2.97 2.32 9.33
C LEU A 194 1.66 1.55 9.25
N HIS A 195 1.69 0.25 9.50
CA HIS A 195 0.47 -0.54 9.47
C HIS A 195 -0.44 -0.17 10.64
N ARG A 196 -1.74 -0.09 10.40
CA ARG A 196 -2.72 0.09 11.47
C ARG A 196 -3.43 -1.24 11.74
N ILE A 197 -3.24 -1.75 12.94
CA ILE A 197 -3.98 -2.94 13.41
C ILE A 197 -5.33 -2.45 13.92
N HIS A 198 -6.41 -3.04 13.42
CA HIS A 198 -7.79 -2.73 13.79
C HIS A 198 -8.68 -3.96 13.57
N ASP A 199 -9.88 -3.98 14.17
CA ASP A 199 -10.77 -5.15 14.17
C ASP A 199 -11.18 -5.63 12.77
N ASN A 200 -11.20 -4.71 11.81
CA ASN A 200 -11.56 -5.00 10.42
C ASN A 200 -10.39 -5.44 9.51
N ASN A 201 -9.19 -5.75 10.01
CA ASN A 201 -8.06 -6.09 9.12
C ASN A 201 -8.37 -7.33 8.25
N THR A 202 -7.87 -7.32 7.01
CA THR A 202 -8.02 -8.45 6.07
C THR A 202 -7.34 -9.72 6.58
N PHE A 203 -6.17 -9.59 7.22
CA PHE A 203 -5.52 -10.67 7.95
C PHE A 203 -5.88 -10.59 9.44
N LYS A 204 -6.67 -11.55 9.91
CA LYS A 204 -7.12 -11.63 11.31
C LYS A 204 -5.99 -12.16 12.21
N ASN A 205 -6.00 -11.78 13.49
CA ASN A 205 -5.05 -12.23 14.50
C ASN A 205 -3.58 -11.85 14.23
N LYS A 206 -3.30 -10.67 13.64
CA LYS A 206 -1.92 -10.14 13.49
C LYS A 206 -1.14 -10.26 14.81
N MET A 207 -1.76 -9.84 15.92
CA MET A 207 -1.21 -9.87 17.28
C MET A 207 -0.99 -11.28 17.86
N GLY A 208 -1.67 -12.30 17.33
CA GLY A 208 -1.52 -13.69 17.77
C GLY A 208 -0.36 -14.42 17.11
N ILE A 209 0.26 -13.81 16.10
CA ILE A 209 1.46 -14.36 15.48
C ILE A 209 2.63 -14.04 16.42
N GLY A 210 3.27 -15.08 17.00
CA GLY A 210 4.45 -14.97 17.86
C GLY A 210 5.72 -14.41 17.20
N LEU A 211 5.57 -13.66 16.10
CA LEU A 211 6.61 -12.99 15.34
C LEU A 211 6.66 -11.49 15.64
N LEU A 212 5.66 -10.93 16.32
CA LEU A 212 5.62 -9.52 16.69
C LEU A 212 6.41 -9.26 17.97
N LYS A 213 7.24 -8.21 17.94
CA LYS A 213 7.98 -7.71 19.09
C LYS A 213 7.51 -6.30 19.42
N LYS A 214 7.24 -6.04 20.69
CA LYS A 214 6.91 -4.69 21.17
C LYS A 214 8.15 -3.80 21.07
N THR A 215 7.96 -2.55 20.66
CA THR A 215 9.03 -1.54 20.57
C THR A 215 8.86 -0.47 21.65
N GLU A 216 9.88 0.37 21.82
CA GLU A 216 9.81 1.59 22.62
C GLU A 216 9.35 2.82 21.80
N LEU A 217 9.04 2.62 20.51
CA LEU A 217 8.60 3.70 19.63
C LEU A 217 7.16 4.09 19.94
N THR A 218 6.85 5.35 19.64
CA THR A 218 5.50 5.91 19.68
C THR A 218 5.06 6.33 18.29
N VAL A 219 3.77 6.66 18.14
CA VAL A 219 3.20 7.17 16.89
C VAL A 219 3.93 8.42 16.37
N ASP A 220 4.43 9.28 17.26
CA ASP A 220 5.17 10.50 16.91
C ASP A 220 6.49 10.22 16.17
N ASN A 221 7.04 9.00 16.29
CA ASN A 221 8.20 8.59 15.52
C ASN A 221 7.90 8.37 14.03
N PHE A 222 6.63 8.27 13.67
CA PHE A 222 6.14 7.98 12.31
C PHE A 222 5.32 9.13 11.76
N ILE A 223 4.36 9.62 12.54
CA ILE A 223 3.44 10.69 12.17
C ILE A 223 3.94 11.97 12.81
N LYS A 224 4.59 12.82 12.02
CA LYS A 224 4.98 14.15 12.49
C LYS A 224 3.74 15.04 12.51
N VAL A 225 3.10 15.18 13.67
CA VAL A 225 2.03 16.17 13.86
C VAL A 225 2.61 17.55 13.58
N LYS A 226 2.00 18.27 12.64
CA LYS A 226 2.31 19.69 12.37
C LYS A 226 1.58 20.58 13.36
#